data_AF-A0AAU0PWG7-F1
#
_entry.id   AF-A0AAU0PWG7-F1
#
_cell.length_a   1.000
_cell.length_b   1.000
_cell.length_c   1.000
_cell.angle_alpha   90.00
_cell.angle_beta   90.00
_cell.angle_gamma   90.00
#
_symmetry.space_group_name_H-M   'P 1'
#
loop_
_entity.id
_entity.type
_entity.pdbx_description
1 polymer ?
#
loop_
_entity_poly.entity_id
_entity_poly.type
_entity_poly.pdbx_seq_one_letter_code
_entity_poly.pdbx_strand_id
1 'polypeptide(L)'
;MWKPWGKLSNDGGASNSESSAIPEEPSNEPTEETTTEPEDTETTTENTITERRTTTTTTTSSNHTGTDIPGLGRQGFTDNSAATCNADDEWVYAGINEDGDKVVICQVGDTDGFYYRGWYHGGALERDVTSRGSDGRSYSMKSGGTVINIDGSTLNVVQNGKTVSSSVFDGVATREPDWG
;
A
#
# COMPACT_ATOMS: atom_id res chain seq x y z
N MET A 1 -22.39 3.21 15.16
CA MET A 1 -21.64 2.17 14.43
C MET A 1 -20.55 2.87 13.62
N TRP A 2 -19.29 2.70 14.00
CA TRP A 2 -18.15 3.11 13.16
C TRP A 2 -18.28 2.41 11.81
N LYS A 3 -18.04 3.12 10.71
CA LYS A 3 -18.02 2.54 9.36
C LYS A 3 -16.56 2.23 9.01
N PRO A 4 -16.26 1.04 8.47
CA PRO A 4 -14.91 0.71 8.03
C PRO A 4 -14.42 1.73 6.98
N TRP A 5 -13.11 1.77 6.79
CA TRP A 5 -12.35 2.77 6.03
C TRP A 5 -12.88 3.13 4.64
N GLY A 6 -13.69 2.26 4.01
CA GLY A 6 -14.30 2.50 2.69
C GLY A 6 -15.22 3.72 2.57
N LYS A 7 -15.47 4.48 3.65
CA LYS A 7 -16.18 5.78 3.62
C LYS A 7 -15.31 6.98 4.05
N LEU A 8 -14.03 6.77 4.38
CA LEU A 8 -13.07 7.81 4.78
C LEU A 8 -12.09 8.18 3.65
N SER A 9 -12.13 7.44 2.54
CA SER A 9 -11.61 7.91 1.26
C SER A 9 -12.53 9.02 0.78
N ASN A 10 -12.11 10.27 0.96
CA ASN A 10 -12.78 11.40 0.33
C ASN A 10 -12.63 11.25 -1.19
N ASP A 11 -13.70 10.81 -1.84
CA ASP A 11 -14.09 11.21 -3.18
C ASP A 11 -14.26 12.74 -3.18
N GLY A 12 -13.15 13.45 -3.31
CA GLY A 12 -13.14 14.88 -3.60
C GLY A 12 -13.23 15.08 -5.10
N GLY A 13 -14.45 15.12 -5.65
CA GLY A 13 -14.63 15.52 -7.04
C GLY A 13 -16.00 15.23 -7.64
N ALA A 14 -17.05 15.91 -7.19
CA ALA A 14 -18.29 15.99 -7.96
C ALA A 14 -18.83 17.43 -7.98
N SER A 15 -18.69 18.11 -9.12
CA SER A 15 -19.84 18.76 -9.79
C SER A 15 -19.44 19.57 -11.03
N ASN A 16 -20.00 19.10 -12.13
CA ASN A 16 -20.73 19.82 -13.18
C ASN A 16 -20.07 20.86 -14.10
N SER A 17 -20.32 20.58 -15.37
CA SER A 17 -20.10 21.30 -16.62
C SER A 17 -20.92 22.58 -16.77
N GLU A 18 -20.32 23.59 -17.43
CA GLU A 18 -20.92 24.55 -18.38
C GLU A 18 -19.74 25.03 -19.27
N SER A 19 -19.55 24.52 -20.50
CA SER A 19 -20.13 24.95 -21.79
C SER A 19 -19.87 26.40 -22.21
N SER A 20 -18.99 26.59 -23.21
CA SER A 20 -19.25 27.48 -24.37
C SER A 20 -18.28 27.20 -25.52
N ALA A 21 -18.87 27.03 -26.71
CA ALA A 21 -18.31 26.79 -28.05
C ALA A 21 -17.45 27.99 -28.56
N ILE A 22 -16.76 28.01 -29.72
CA ILE A 22 -17.17 27.73 -31.12
C ILE A 22 -15.91 27.57 -32.05
N PRO A 23 -15.99 27.36 -33.40
CA PRO A 23 -15.20 26.35 -34.14
C PRO A 23 -14.31 26.95 -35.27
N GLU A 24 -13.63 26.08 -36.05
CA GLU A 24 -13.64 26.01 -37.54
C GLU A 24 -12.39 25.30 -38.11
N GLU A 25 -12.68 24.26 -38.91
CA GLU A 25 -11.85 23.50 -39.88
C GLU A 25 -11.52 24.37 -41.14
N PRO A 26 -10.91 23.87 -42.25
CA PRO A 26 -10.04 22.70 -42.49
C PRO A 26 -8.78 23.05 -43.34
N SER A 27 -7.84 22.12 -43.54
CA SER A 27 -6.99 22.14 -44.74
C SER A 27 -6.47 20.75 -45.14
N ASN A 28 -6.64 20.47 -46.44
CA ASN A 28 -6.50 19.22 -47.18
C ASN A 28 -5.06 18.65 -47.29
N GLU A 29 -4.96 17.30 -47.21
CA GLU A 29 -4.35 16.30 -48.14
C GLU A 29 -3.06 16.61 -48.98
N PRO A 30 -2.44 15.61 -49.66
CA PRO A 30 -2.10 14.22 -49.30
C PRO A 30 -0.62 13.91 -49.64
N THR A 31 -0.06 12.79 -49.18
CA THR A 31 1.09 12.17 -49.88
C THR A 31 0.97 10.65 -49.79
N GLU A 32 0.50 10.04 -50.88
CA GLU A 32 0.81 8.66 -51.24
C GLU A 32 2.29 8.58 -51.65
N GLU A 33 2.99 7.51 -51.27
CA GLU A 33 3.78 6.75 -52.25
C GLU A 33 4.03 5.30 -51.78
N THR A 34 4.05 4.44 -52.77
CA THR A 34 3.88 2.98 -52.81
C THR A 34 5.18 2.19 -52.53
N THR A 35 5.01 0.88 -52.31
CA THR A 35 5.96 -0.23 -52.64
C THR A 35 6.86 -0.68 -51.48
N THR A 36 7.06 -1.97 -51.14
CA THR A 36 6.97 -3.27 -51.85
C THR A 36 6.88 -4.41 -50.81
N GLU A 37 6.13 -5.48 -51.12
CA GLU A 37 6.19 -6.80 -50.44
C GLU A 37 7.40 -7.61 -50.93
N PRO A 38 8.06 -8.41 -50.08
CA PRO A 38 8.02 -9.85 -50.38
C PRO A 38 8.04 -10.79 -49.14
N GLU A 39 7.36 -11.91 -49.34
CA GLU A 39 7.63 -13.30 -48.93
C GLU A 39 7.74 -13.74 -47.45
N ASP A 40 6.89 -14.74 -47.20
CA ASP A 40 6.92 -15.79 -46.18
C ASP A 40 8.28 -16.15 -45.58
N THR A 41 8.29 -16.30 -44.26
CA THR A 41 9.14 -17.31 -43.60
C THR A 41 8.37 -17.89 -42.41
N GLU A 42 7.94 -19.14 -42.57
CA GLU A 42 7.44 -19.98 -41.49
C GLU A 42 8.45 -19.98 -40.34
N THR A 43 8.05 -19.50 -39.16
CA THR A 43 8.81 -19.71 -37.92
C THR A 43 8.09 -20.77 -37.10
N THR A 44 8.72 -21.93 -37.01
CA THR A 44 8.37 -23.03 -36.11
C THR A 44 8.37 -22.54 -34.66
N THR A 45 7.22 -22.48 -34.02
CA THR A 45 7.12 -22.24 -32.57
C THR A 45 7.50 -23.52 -31.84
N GLU A 46 8.75 -23.62 -31.43
CA GLU A 46 9.25 -24.64 -30.52
C GLU A 46 8.60 -24.41 -29.13
N ASN A 47 7.77 -25.36 -28.70
CA ASN A 47 7.19 -25.39 -27.36
C ASN A 47 8.30 -25.59 -26.31
N THR A 48 8.92 -24.49 -25.90
CA THR A 48 9.80 -24.48 -24.73
C THR A 48 8.92 -24.56 -23.47
N ILE A 49 8.81 -25.78 -22.92
CA ILE A 49 8.31 -26.00 -21.56
C ILE A 49 9.28 -25.28 -20.63
N THR A 50 8.93 -24.06 -20.26
CA THR A 50 9.63 -23.31 -19.22
C THR A 50 9.28 -23.98 -17.90
N GLU A 51 10.17 -24.86 -17.43
CA GLU A 51 10.12 -25.36 -16.07
C GLU A 51 10.16 -24.17 -15.12
N ARG A 52 9.02 -23.87 -14.50
CA ARG A 52 8.87 -22.84 -13.48
C ARG A 52 9.68 -23.29 -12.27
N ARG A 53 10.97 -22.93 -12.28
CA ARG A 53 11.85 -23.03 -11.11
C ARG A 53 11.13 -22.29 -9.98
N THR A 54 10.65 -23.06 -9.02
CA THR A 54 10.07 -22.52 -7.81
C THR A 54 11.24 -22.00 -6.99
N THR A 55 11.60 -20.74 -7.17
CA THR A 55 12.56 -20.06 -6.30
C THR A 55 11.92 -20.02 -4.92
N THR A 56 12.31 -20.93 -4.05
CA THR A 56 12.02 -20.86 -2.63
C THR A 56 12.73 -19.61 -2.13
N THR A 57 12.01 -18.48 -2.06
CA THR A 57 12.51 -17.25 -1.46
C THR A 57 12.87 -17.59 -0.02
N THR A 58 14.17 -17.72 0.23
CA THR A 58 14.69 -17.89 1.58
C THR A 58 14.35 -16.58 2.28
N THR A 59 13.42 -16.61 3.23
CA THR A 59 13.12 -15.45 4.07
C THR A 59 14.39 -15.10 4.83
N THR A 60 15.11 -14.08 4.33
CA THR A 60 16.18 -13.45 5.08
C THR A 60 15.58 -13.02 6.41
N SER A 61 15.96 -13.72 7.48
CA SER A 61 15.60 -13.37 8.85
C SER A 61 16.01 -11.91 9.03
N SER A 62 15.00 -11.05 8.95
CA SER A 62 15.15 -9.64 9.15
C SER A 62 15.09 -9.49 10.66
N ASN A 63 16.23 -9.18 11.28
CA ASN A 63 16.32 -8.97 12.71
C ASN A 63 15.23 -8.00 13.12
N HIS A 64 14.21 -8.50 13.82
CA HIS A 64 13.16 -7.70 14.38
C HIS A 64 13.09 -7.99 15.88
N THR A 65 12.53 -7.03 16.60
CA THR A 65 12.29 -7.11 18.04
C THR A 65 10.80 -7.23 18.27
N GLY A 66 10.40 -7.91 19.34
CA GLY A 66 8.99 -8.13 19.68
C GLY A 66 8.52 -9.55 19.40
N THR A 67 7.22 -9.69 19.16
CA THR A 67 6.56 -10.99 18.95
C THR A 67 6.93 -11.54 17.58
N ASP A 68 7.22 -12.84 17.51
CA ASP A 68 7.29 -13.56 16.23
C ASP A 68 5.86 -13.73 15.70
N ILE A 69 5.55 -13.06 14.59
CA ILE A 69 4.19 -12.99 14.04
C ILE A 69 4.09 -13.92 12.81
N PRO A 70 3.30 -15.01 12.87
CA PRO A 70 3.12 -15.90 11.74
C PRO A 70 2.60 -15.17 10.51
N GLY A 71 3.22 -15.44 9.35
CA GLY A 71 2.86 -14.80 8.08
C GLY A 71 3.39 -13.37 7.93
N LEU A 72 4.16 -12.84 8.88
CA LEU A 72 4.87 -11.58 8.71
C LEU A 72 6.18 -11.82 7.93
N GLY A 73 6.19 -11.38 6.68
CA GLY A 73 7.36 -11.39 5.81
C GLY A 73 8.13 -10.07 5.85
N ARG A 74 9.08 -9.92 4.91
CA ARG A 74 9.99 -8.76 4.84
C ARG A 74 9.26 -7.43 4.59
N GLN A 75 8.14 -7.47 3.88
CA GLN A 75 7.35 -6.29 3.50
C GLN A 75 6.04 -6.18 4.29
N GLY A 76 5.69 -7.17 5.11
CA GLY A 76 4.45 -7.17 5.88
C GLY A 76 3.75 -8.52 5.80
N PHE A 77 2.44 -8.52 5.97
CA PHE A 77 1.64 -9.74 6.07
C PHE A 77 1.43 -10.42 4.72
N THR A 78 2.05 -11.58 4.51
CA THR A 78 2.00 -12.31 3.23
C THR A 78 0.61 -12.82 2.87
N ASP A 79 -0.27 -12.95 3.87
CA ASP A 79 -1.66 -13.37 3.72
C ASP A 79 -2.63 -12.19 3.51
N ASN A 80 -2.16 -10.94 3.58
CA ASN A 80 -3.01 -9.77 3.46
C ASN A 80 -2.28 -8.58 2.80
N SER A 81 -2.55 -8.35 1.52
CA SER A 81 -1.95 -7.26 0.75
C SER A 81 -2.32 -5.86 1.26
N ALA A 82 -3.42 -5.68 1.99
CA ALA A 82 -3.76 -4.40 2.60
C ALA A 82 -2.86 -4.04 3.79
N ALA A 83 -2.12 -5.02 4.35
CA ALA A 83 -1.15 -4.84 5.43
C ALA A 83 0.27 -5.29 4.98
N THR A 84 0.60 -5.02 3.71
CA THR A 84 1.93 -5.24 3.11
C THR A 84 2.42 -3.91 2.58
N CYS A 85 3.70 -3.59 2.65
CA CYS A 85 4.27 -2.36 2.08
C CYS A 85 4.23 -2.36 0.54
N ASN A 86 4.31 -1.18 -0.06
CA ASN A 86 4.33 -0.97 -1.51
C ASN A 86 5.73 -1.25 -2.08
N ALA A 87 5.79 -1.63 -3.37
CA ALA A 87 7.05 -1.86 -4.10
C ALA A 87 8.03 -2.75 -3.32
N ASP A 88 9.22 -2.24 -3.01
CA ASP A 88 10.28 -2.93 -2.26
C ASP A 88 10.41 -2.39 -0.82
N ASP A 89 9.50 -1.50 -0.41
CA ASP A 89 9.49 -0.90 0.92
C ASP A 89 9.35 -1.97 2.01
N GLU A 90 9.92 -1.67 3.18
CA GLU A 90 9.94 -2.57 4.33
C GLU A 90 9.20 -1.94 5.51
N TRP A 91 8.64 -2.79 6.35
CA TRP A 91 7.98 -2.34 7.56
C TRP A 91 9.00 -2.06 8.67
N VAL A 92 8.71 -1.04 9.47
CA VAL A 92 9.42 -0.70 10.72
C VAL A 92 8.59 -1.02 11.96
N TYR A 93 7.27 -1.13 11.79
CA TYR A 93 6.33 -1.58 12.80
C TYR A 93 5.29 -2.50 12.16
N ALA A 94 4.92 -3.58 12.84
CA ALA A 94 3.83 -4.47 12.46
C ALA A 94 3.00 -4.84 13.70
N GLY A 95 1.67 -4.88 13.53
CA GLY A 95 0.72 -5.26 14.57
C GLY A 95 -0.34 -6.23 14.03
N ILE A 96 -0.71 -7.23 14.84
CA ILE A 96 -1.80 -8.17 14.56
C ILE A 96 -2.60 -8.47 15.83
N ASN A 97 -3.89 -8.74 15.69
CA ASN A 97 -4.71 -9.29 16.76
C ASN A 97 -5.42 -10.59 16.35
N GLU A 98 -6.04 -11.26 17.32
CA GLU A 98 -6.81 -12.49 17.10
C GLU A 98 -8.04 -12.29 16.19
N ASP A 99 -8.61 -11.08 16.15
CA ASP A 99 -9.74 -10.72 15.28
C ASP A 99 -9.33 -10.54 13.80
N GLY A 100 -8.04 -10.60 13.50
CA GLY A 100 -7.48 -10.49 12.16
C GLY A 100 -7.23 -9.07 11.67
N ASP A 101 -7.30 -8.06 12.55
CA ASP A 101 -6.77 -6.74 12.25
C ASP A 101 -5.25 -6.85 12.09
N LYS A 102 -4.73 -6.31 10.99
CA LYS A 102 -3.31 -6.36 10.62
C LYS A 102 -2.88 -4.98 10.15
N VAL A 103 -1.79 -4.47 10.69
CA VAL A 103 -1.26 -3.16 10.30
C VAL A 103 0.25 -3.19 10.15
N VAL A 104 0.77 -2.36 9.27
CA VAL A 104 2.20 -2.08 9.13
C VAL A 104 2.43 -0.58 9.02
N ILE A 105 3.54 -0.11 9.58
CA ILE A 105 4.15 1.16 9.19
C ILE A 105 5.33 0.84 8.31
N CYS A 106 5.27 1.34 7.08
CA CYS A 106 6.25 1.17 6.03
C CYS A 106 7.15 2.39 5.93
N GLN A 107 8.41 2.16 5.63
CA GLN A 107 9.37 3.20 5.31
C GLN A 107 9.55 3.27 3.79
N VAL A 108 9.62 4.49 3.25
CA VAL A 108 9.82 4.72 1.82
C VAL A 108 11.31 4.61 1.50
N GLY A 109 11.74 3.49 0.91
CA GLY A 109 13.16 3.18 0.69
C GLY A 109 14.01 3.44 1.94
N ASP A 110 15.18 4.06 1.76
CA ASP A 110 16.09 4.44 2.85
C ASP A 110 15.86 5.88 3.37
N THR A 111 14.68 6.46 3.16
CA THR A 111 14.36 7.85 3.53
C THR A 111 13.58 7.96 4.85
N ASP A 112 13.41 9.17 5.37
CA ASP A 112 12.58 9.46 6.55
C ASP A 112 11.06 9.44 6.27
N GLY A 113 10.63 9.05 5.07
CA GLY A 113 9.21 8.94 4.72
C GLY A 113 8.57 7.68 5.33
N PHE A 114 7.41 7.84 5.97
CA PHE A 114 6.66 6.71 6.53
C PHE A 114 5.18 6.77 6.12
N TYR A 115 4.60 5.60 5.87
CA TYR A 115 3.17 5.46 5.63
C TYR A 115 2.61 4.22 6.33
N TYR A 116 1.36 4.31 6.73
CA TYR A 116 0.55 3.23 7.28
C TYR A 116 -0.12 2.46 6.16
N ARG A 117 -0.13 1.14 6.27
CA ARG A 117 -1.07 0.26 5.56
C ARG A 117 -1.70 -0.70 6.54
N GLY A 118 -3.00 -0.95 6.43
CA GLY A 118 -3.64 -1.94 7.28
C GLY A 118 -4.99 -2.44 6.81
N TRP A 119 -5.30 -3.64 7.26
CA TRP A 119 -6.61 -4.26 7.26
C TRP A 119 -7.19 -4.14 8.66
N TYR A 120 -8.23 -3.34 8.82
CA TYR A 120 -8.80 -3.05 10.13
C TYR A 120 -10.33 -3.03 10.06
N HIS A 121 -10.96 -3.86 10.91
CA HIS A 121 -12.40 -4.14 10.92
C HIS A 121 -12.97 -4.41 9.52
N GLY A 122 -12.27 -5.24 8.73
CA GLY A 122 -12.72 -5.66 7.40
C GLY A 122 -12.53 -4.63 6.28
N GLY A 123 -11.77 -3.55 6.53
CA GLY A 123 -11.46 -2.55 5.51
C GLY A 123 -9.96 -2.31 5.35
N ALA A 124 -9.52 -2.11 4.11
CA ALA A 124 -8.17 -1.68 3.79
C ALA A 124 -8.03 -0.16 3.87
N LEU A 125 -6.88 0.33 4.34
CA LEU A 125 -6.52 1.73 4.31
C LEU A 125 -5.01 1.90 4.14
N GLU A 126 -4.63 2.90 3.35
CA GLU A 126 -3.28 3.46 3.32
C GLU A 126 -3.31 4.95 3.68
N ARG A 127 -2.34 5.42 4.47
CA ARG A 127 -2.19 6.83 4.86
C ARG A 127 -0.76 7.20 5.21
N ASP A 128 -0.35 8.42 4.86
CA ASP A 128 0.93 8.96 5.31
C ASP A 128 0.98 9.13 6.83
N VAL A 129 2.14 8.79 7.41
CA VAL A 129 2.44 9.07 8.82
C VAL A 129 2.78 10.55 8.95
N THR A 130 2.04 11.23 9.82
CA THR A 130 2.22 12.67 10.07
C THR A 130 3.11 12.96 11.27
N SER A 131 3.28 11.99 12.16
CA SER A 131 4.19 12.09 13.31
C SER A 131 4.57 10.70 13.81
N ARG A 132 5.83 10.56 14.23
CA ARG A 132 6.40 9.36 14.84
C ARG A 132 6.96 9.70 16.22
N GLY A 133 6.70 8.85 17.21
CA GLY A 133 7.30 8.94 18.54
C GLY A 133 8.74 8.43 18.53
N SER A 134 9.53 8.89 19.49
CA SER A 134 10.93 8.47 19.66
C SER A 134 11.09 7.03 20.14
N ASP A 135 9.99 6.36 20.49
CA ASP A 135 9.94 4.97 20.94
C ASP A 135 9.93 3.95 19.80
N GLY A 136 9.80 4.41 18.55
CA GLY A 136 9.66 3.53 17.38
C GLY A 136 8.37 2.70 17.36
N ARG A 137 7.39 3.04 18.22
CA ARG A 137 6.13 2.31 18.41
C ARG A 137 4.90 3.20 18.44
N SER A 138 5.11 4.51 18.47
CA SER A 138 4.05 5.49 18.44
C SER A 138 3.99 6.19 17.09
N TYR A 139 2.82 6.19 16.45
CA TYR A 139 2.61 6.77 15.13
C TYR A 139 1.27 7.47 15.07
N SER A 140 1.18 8.56 14.31
CA SER A 140 -0.09 9.24 14.07
C SER A 140 -0.28 9.58 12.59
N MET A 141 -1.44 9.23 12.05
CA MET A 141 -1.88 9.55 10.69
C MET A 141 -3.09 10.48 10.79
N LYS A 142 -3.00 11.67 10.18
CA LYS A 142 -4.06 12.68 10.21
C LYS A 142 -4.63 12.90 8.82
N SER A 143 -5.95 12.91 8.73
CA SER A 143 -6.67 13.29 7.50
C SER A 143 -7.99 13.96 7.85
N GLY A 144 -8.10 15.25 7.56
CA GLY A 144 -9.28 16.04 7.93
C GLY A 144 -9.53 15.97 9.45
N GLY A 145 -10.78 15.65 9.84
CA GLY A 145 -11.18 15.51 11.24
C GLY A 145 -10.90 14.14 11.88
N THR A 146 -10.22 13.23 11.16
CA THR A 146 -9.88 11.89 11.67
C THR A 146 -8.38 11.79 11.95
N VAL A 147 -8.04 11.20 13.10
CA VAL A 147 -6.69 10.86 13.51
C VAL A 147 -6.64 9.38 13.85
N ILE A 148 -5.66 8.67 13.32
CA ILE A 148 -5.35 7.29 13.71
C ILE A 148 -4.07 7.37 14.52
N ASN A 149 -4.13 6.92 15.77
CA ASN A 149 -2.98 6.87 16.66
C ASN A 149 -2.63 5.40 16.93
N ILE A 150 -1.39 5.03 16.69
CA ILE A 150 -0.79 3.82 17.23
C ILE A 150 0.06 4.26 18.42
N ASP A 151 -0.14 3.62 19.57
CA ASP A 151 0.63 3.83 20.80
C ASP A 151 0.95 2.45 21.39
N GLY A 152 2.20 2.02 21.23
CA GLY A 152 2.64 0.69 21.64
C GLY A 152 1.92 -0.41 20.86
N SER A 153 0.97 -1.08 21.52
CA SER A 153 0.14 -2.14 20.94
C SER A 153 -1.30 -1.71 20.67
N THR A 154 -1.66 -0.44 20.90
CA THR A 154 -3.04 0.02 20.75
C THR A 154 -3.18 0.93 19.53
N LEU A 155 -4.15 0.64 18.67
CA LEU A 155 -4.61 1.52 17.61
C LEU A 155 -5.92 2.18 18.04
N ASN A 156 -5.95 3.51 18.05
CA ASN A 156 -7.14 4.31 18.30
C ASN A 156 -7.49 5.13 17.07
N VAL A 157 -8.77 5.11 16.69
CA VAL A 157 -9.30 6.04 15.69
C VAL A 157 -10.11 7.11 16.38
N VAL A 158 -9.66 8.35 16.25
CA VAL A 158 -10.20 9.53 16.89
C VAL A 158 -10.86 10.41 15.84
N GLN A 159 -12.12 10.78 16.06
CA GLN A 159 -12.85 11.75 15.24
C GLN A 159 -13.36 12.87 16.13
N ASN A 160 -13.10 14.12 15.72
CA ASN A 160 -13.54 15.32 16.46
C ASN A 160 -13.16 15.26 17.96
N GLY A 161 -11.95 14.75 18.25
CA GLY A 161 -11.42 14.64 19.62
C GLY A 161 -11.97 13.48 20.45
N LYS A 162 -12.81 12.59 19.89
CA LYS A 162 -13.34 11.41 20.58
C LYS A 162 -12.88 10.12 19.92
N THR A 163 -12.44 9.15 20.70
CA THR A 163 -12.18 7.79 20.20
C THR A 163 -13.49 7.17 19.75
N VAL A 164 -13.56 6.78 18.49
CA VAL A 164 -14.74 6.20 17.84
C VAL A 164 -14.54 4.72 17.47
N SER A 165 -13.29 4.26 17.45
CA SER A 165 -12.90 2.86 17.27
C SER A 165 -11.54 2.62 17.93
N SER A 166 -11.29 1.40 18.40
CA SER A 166 -10.01 1.01 18.97
C SER A 166 -9.74 -0.47 18.69
N SER A 167 -8.47 -0.85 18.59
CA SER A 167 -8.03 -2.25 18.56
C SER A 167 -6.75 -2.38 19.36
N VAL A 168 -6.56 -3.54 19.98
CA VAL A 168 -5.34 -3.91 20.71
C VAL A 168 -4.70 -5.05 19.95
N PHE A 169 -3.41 -4.95 19.70
CA PHE A 169 -2.62 -5.97 19.02
C PHE A 169 -2.02 -6.92 20.05
N ASP A 170 -2.28 -8.22 19.86
CA ASP A 170 -1.69 -9.30 20.65
C ASP A 170 -0.25 -9.59 20.20
N GLY A 171 0.04 -9.34 18.91
CA GLY A 171 1.37 -9.44 18.34
C GLY A 171 1.86 -8.07 17.86
N VAL A 172 3.04 -7.65 18.34
CA VAL A 172 3.71 -6.44 17.84
C VAL A 172 5.17 -6.76 17.56
N ALA A 173 5.62 -6.38 16.37
CA ALA A 173 7.01 -6.47 15.97
C ALA A 173 7.52 -5.10 15.50
N THR A 174 8.77 -4.79 15.83
CA THR A 174 9.46 -3.58 15.41
C THR A 174 10.80 -3.92 14.78
N ARG A 175 11.14 -3.20 13.72
CA ARG A 175 12.44 -3.31 13.06
C ARG A 175 13.07 -1.93 12.98
N GLU A 176 14.33 -1.87 13.37
CA GLU A 176 15.14 -0.68 13.14
C GLU A 176 15.29 -0.49 11.63
N PRO A 177 15.04 0.72 11.10
CA PRO A 177 15.47 1.06 9.75
C PRO A 177 16.96 0.76 9.61
N ASP A 178 17.36 0.15 8.50
CA ASP A 178 18.77 -0.09 8.21
C ASP A 178 19.38 1.22 7.67
N TRP A 179 19.75 2.14 8.57
CA TRP A 179 20.47 3.36 8.19
C TRP A 179 21.95 2.98 8.02
N GLY A 180 22.33 2.56 6.82
CA GLY A 180 23.69 2.12 6.48
C GLY A 180 24.83 3.03 6.98
#